data_AF-A0A968NSW0-F1
#
_entry.id   AF-A0A968NSW0-F1
#
_cell.length_a   1.000
_cell.length_b   1.000
_cell.length_c   1.000
_cell.angle_alpha   90.00
_cell.angle_beta   90.00
_cell.angle_gamma   90.00
#
_symmetry.space_group_name_H-M   'P 1'
#
loop_
_entity.id
_entity.type
_entity.pdbx_description
1 polymer ?
#
loop_
_entity_poly.entity_id
_entity_poly.type
_entity_poly.pdbx_seq_one_letter_code
_entity_poly.pdbx_strand_id
1 'polypeptide(L)' 'EDTTISDIAVATNAGQIKTGSFSRSDRLAKYNRLLRIEAELGDQAIYAGAIQGI' A
#
# COMPACT_ATOMS: atom_id res chain seq x y z
N GLU A 1 -2.69 -7.53 -13.75
CA GLU A 1 -2.40 -6.09 -13.86
C GLU A 1 -1.25 -5.76 -12.92
N ASP A 2 -0.37 -4.82 -13.26
CA ASP A 2 0.87 -4.61 -12.53
C ASP A 2 0.64 -3.89 -11.19
N THR A 3 1.08 -4.54 -10.11
CA THR A 3 1.00 -4.01 -8.74
C THR A 3 2.36 -3.83 -8.08
N THR A 4 3.46 -4.02 -8.84
CA THR A 4 4.85 -4.04 -8.35
C THR A 4 5.19 -2.84 -7.48
N ILE A 5 4.67 -1.65 -7.80
CA ILE A 5 4.93 -0.44 -7.00
C ILE A 5 4.35 -0.50 -5.58
N SER A 6 3.31 -1.32 -5.34
CA SER A 6 2.72 -1.51 -4.01
C SER A 6 3.67 -2.33 -3.13
N ASP A 7 4.20 -3.42 -3.69
CA ASP A 7 5.20 -4.26 -3.03
C ASP A 7 6.51 -3.49 -2.75
N ILE A 8 6.99 -2.70 -3.72
CA ILE A 8 8.19 -1.85 -3.54
C ILE A 8 7.97 -0.81 -2.42
N ALA A 9 6.80 -0.16 -2.38
CA ALA A 9 6.53 0.86 -1.37
C ALA A 9 6.55 0.28 0.06
N VAL A 10 6.01 -0.94 0.25
CA VAL A 10 6.06 -1.63 1.54
C VAL A 10 7.48 -2.13 1.84
N ALA A 11 8.15 -2.77 0.87
CA ALA A 11 9.50 -3.32 1.06
C ALA A 11 10.55 -2.26 1.41
N THR A 12 10.38 -1.03 0.92
CA THR A 12 11.26 0.11 1.21
C THR A 12 10.83 0.95 2.40
N ASN A 13 9.70 0.61 3.05
CA ASN A 13 9.07 1.44 4.07
C ASN A 13 8.90 2.90 3.62
N ALA A 14 8.48 3.11 2.36
CA ALA A 14 8.38 4.43 1.75
C ALA A 14 7.41 5.37 2.50
N GLY A 15 6.46 4.80 3.25
CA GLY A 15 5.49 5.54 4.07
C GLY A 15 4.39 6.25 3.29
N GLN A 16 4.62 6.53 2.01
CA GLN A 16 3.62 7.09 1.10
C GLN A 16 3.73 6.41 -0.27
N ILE A 17 2.59 6.30 -0.95
CA ILE A 17 2.53 5.80 -2.32
C ILE A 17 1.47 6.59 -3.08
N LYS A 18 1.75 6.94 -4.32
CA LYS A 18 0.80 7.60 -5.21
C LYS A 18 0.49 6.70 -6.40
N THR A 19 -0.74 6.16 -6.41
CA THR A 19 -1.20 5.21 -7.44
C THR A 19 -2.38 5.74 -8.26
N GLY A 20 -2.81 6.98 -8.01
CA GLY A 20 -3.87 7.69 -8.75
C GLY A 20 -5.17 7.85 -7.95
N SER A 21 -6.28 8.14 -8.62
CA SER A 21 -7.60 8.25 -7.97
C SER A 21 -8.22 6.87 -7.67
N PHE A 22 -9.23 6.83 -6.78
CA PHE A 22 -10.08 5.67 -6.52
C PHE A 22 -11.06 5.37 -7.68
N SER A 23 -10.55 5.30 -8.91
CA SER A 23 -11.34 5.02 -10.10
C SER A 23 -10.49 4.31 -11.13
N ARG A 24 -11.14 3.44 -11.92
CA ARG A 24 -10.53 2.50 -12.88
C ARG A 24 -9.82 1.34 -12.19
N SER A 25 -10.00 0.15 -12.76
CA SER A 25 -9.48 -1.11 -12.22
C SER A 25 -7.98 -1.06 -11.99
N ASP A 26 -7.23 -0.31 -12.81
CA ASP A 26 -5.77 -0.30 -12.73
C ASP A 26 -5.16 0.31 -11.48
N ARG A 27 -5.88 1.28 -10.94
CA ARG A 27 -5.48 1.93 -9.69
C ARG A 27 -5.95 1.09 -8.52
N LEU A 28 -7.16 0.53 -8.63
CA LEU A 28 -7.75 -0.35 -7.62
C LEU A 28 -6.92 -1.62 -7.40
N ALA A 29 -6.30 -2.18 -8.43
CA ALA A 29 -5.45 -3.36 -8.27
C ALA A 29 -4.28 -3.11 -7.30
N LYS A 30 -3.68 -1.92 -7.35
CA LYS A 30 -2.58 -1.50 -6.47
C LYS A 30 -3.06 -1.30 -5.03
N TYR A 31 -4.20 -0.63 -4.85
CA TYR A 31 -4.83 -0.50 -3.52
C TYR A 31 -5.22 -1.88 -2.94
N ASN A 32 -5.80 -2.76 -3.74
CA ASN A 32 -6.13 -4.13 -3.33
C ASN A 32 -4.89 -4.96 -3.00
N ARG A 33 -3.76 -4.70 -3.67
CA ARG A 33 -2.49 -5.34 -3.31
C ARG A 33 -2.01 -4.88 -1.94
N LEU A 34 -2.12 -3.59 -1.61
CA LEU A 34 -1.79 -3.08 -0.26
C LEU A 34 -2.65 -3.74 0.83
N LEU A 35 -3.96 -3.90 0.61
CA LEU A 35 -4.85 -4.59 1.55
C LEU A 35 -4.47 -6.06 1.74
N ARG A 36 -4.00 -6.74 0.67
CA ARG A 36 -3.51 -8.13 0.78
C ARG A 36 -2.19 -8.19 1.55
N ILE A 37 -1.26 -7.27 1.29
CA ILE A 37 0.02 -7.20 2.02
C ILE A 37 -0.23 -6.91 3.51
N GLU A 38 -1.14 -6.00 3.82
CA GLU A 38 -1.55 -5.73 5.21
C GLU A 38 -2.10 -6.99 5.89
N ALA A 39 -2.99 -7.73 5.21
CA ALA A 39 -3.50 -9.00 5.72
C ALA A 39 -2.42 -10.09 5.86
N GLU A 40 -1.44 -10.14 4.94
CA GLU A 40 -0.30 -11.06 4.99
C GLU A 40 0.64 -10.75 6.18
N LEU A 41 0.82 -9.47 6.52
CA LEU A 41 1.65 -9.01 7.64
C LEU A 41 0.97 -9.20 9.01
N GLY A 42 -0.36 -9.17 9.05
CA GLY A 42 -1.14 -9.33 10.28
C GLY A 42 -0.72 -8.30 11.33
N ASP A 43 -0.39 -8.77 12.54
CA ASP A 43 -0.01 -7.91 13.67
C ASP A 43 1.29 -7.13 13.45
N GLN A 44 2.09 -7.47 12.43
CA GLN A 44 3.30 -6.74 12.06
C GLN A 44 3.04 -5.56 11.13
N ALA A 45 1.80 -5.41 10.62
CA ALA A 45 1.45 -4.32 9.72
C ALA A 45 1.45 -2.98 10.47
N ILE A 46 2.19 -2.00 9.95
CA ILE A 46 2.23 -0.64 10.49
C ILE A 46 1.72 0.34 9.43
N TYR A 47 0.63 1.04 9.75
CA TYR A 47 0.13 2.12 8.91
C TYR A 47 0.96 3.38 9.10
N ALA A 48 1.67 3.81 8.06
CA ALA A 48 2.56 4.96 8.10
C ALA A 48 1.87 6.28 8.50
N GLY A 49 0.57 6.44 8.23
CA GLY A 49 -0.18 7.61 8.66
C GLY A 49 -0.43 7.68 10.18
N ALA A 50 -0.41 6.54 10.88
CA ALA A 50 -0.58 6.49 12.33
C ALA A 50 0.69 6.91 13.09
N ILE A 51 1.86 6.75 12.46
CA ILE A 51 3.16 7.19 12.99
C ILE A 51 3.54 8.60 12.51
N GLN A 52 2.75 9.23 11.62
CA GLN A 52 3.03 10.54 11.02
C GLN A 52 2.39 11.72 11.78
N GLY A 53 2.06 11.56 13.06
CA GLY A 53 1.63 12.65 13.93
C GLY A 53 2.60 12.81 15.10
N ILE A 54 3.27 13.97 15.16
CA ILE A 54 4.25 14.42 16.17
C ILE A 54 5.67 13.85 15.97
#